data_AF-A0A1Y3U8G6-F1
#
_entry.id   AF-A0A1Y3U8G6-F1
#
_cell.length_a   1.000
_cell.length_b   1.000
_cell.length_c   1.000
_cell.angle_alpha   90.00
_cell.angle_beta   90.00
_cell.angle_gamma   90.00
#
_symmetry.space_group_name_H-M   'P 1'
#
loop_
_entity.id
_entity.type
_entity.pdbx_description
1 polymer ?
#
loop_
_entity_poly.entity_id
_entity_poly.type
_entity_poly.pdbx_seq_one_letter_code
_entity_poly.pdbx_strand_id
1 'polypeptide(L)'
;MKNDSETETTMIWRNQEIFMNPFKMHYKTKVMLGEGSEVVDAEEQYAEERDGMVHTYMITVGDVFADSYGAEEFIGEQALADLDLYLTKLQSAQTVGTEEINGVSATVVTGILDGKDMADSGEEWADIREGKVDVDASIKLWITEDGYILRHEIDATALMNGMRSGADPEAEPVDDWSYGAYVEQMTYGDFNTVPDFEIPAEVLDAA
;
A
#
# COMPACT_ATOMS: atom_id res chain seq x y z
N MET A 1 -5.64 17.77 36.35
CA MET A 1 -4.50 17.22 35.60
C MET A 1 -4.70 17.62 34.16
N LYS A 2 -3.70 18.22 33.50
CA LYS A 2 -3.72 18.32 32.04
C LYS A 2 -3.46 16.90 31.53
N ASN A 3 -4.37 16.34 30.76
CA ASN A 3 -4.05 15.20 29.91
C ASN A 3 -3.19 15.78 28.80
N ASP A 4 -1.88 15.65 28.89
CA ASP A 4 -1.01 15.90 27.76
C ASP A 4 -1.14 14.67 26.88
N SER A 5 -1.97 14.76 25.83
CA SER A 5 -2.07 13.72 24.81
C SER A 5 -0.73 13.64 24.09
N GLU A 6 -0.05 12.50 24.18
CA GLU A 6 1.16 12.25 23.40
C GLU A 6 0.76 11.98 21.94
N THR A 7 1.46 12.61 21.01
CA THR A 7 1.30 12.37 19.57
C THR A 7 2.59 11.73 19.08
N GLU A 8 2.45 10.60 18.40
CA GLU A 8 3.55 9.92 17.72
C GLU A 8 3.31 9.97 16.20
N THR A 9 4.38 10.03 15.43
CA THR A 9 4.32 10.01 13.95
C THR A 9 5.15 8.87 13.46
N THR A 10 4.55 7.96 12.70
CA THR A 10 5.26 6.88 12.03
C THR A 10 5.28 7.15 10.53
N MET A 11 6.44 7.01 9.91
CA MET A 11 6.57 7.05 8.45
C MET A 11 7.15 5.72 7.96
N ILE A 12 6.53 5.16 6.94
CA ILE A 12 6.94 3.91 6.30
C ILE A 12 7.21 4.23 4.83
N TRP A 13 8.39 3.85 4.34
CA TRP A 13 8.75 3.97 2.93
C TRP A 13 9.01 2.59 2.36
N ARG A 14 8.29 2.21 1.31
CA ARG A 14 8.53 0.98 0.55
C ARG A 14 8.94 1.37 -0.87
N ASN A 15 10.10 0.88 -1.31
CA ASN A 15 10.51 0.97 -2.72
C ASN A 15 10.39 -0.43 -3.31
N GLN A 16 9.66 -0.55 -4.41
CA GLN A 16 9.29 -1.84 -4.98
C GLN A 16 9.47 -1.86 -6.49
N GLU A 17 10.03 -2.96 -6.97
CA GLU A 17 10.18 -3.33 -8.37
C GLU A 17 9.29 -4.54 -8.64
N ILE A 18 8.50 -4.51 -9.73
CA ILE A 18 7.57 -5.59 -10.08
C ILE A 18 7.67 -5.90 -11.58
N PHE A 19 7.77 -7.19 -11.89
CA PHE A 19 7.55 -7.77 -13.19
C PHE A 19 6.30 -8.62 -13.10
N MET A 20 5.39 -8.52 -14.07
CA MET A 20 4.12 -9.25 -14.05
C MET A 20 4.13 -10.55 -14.84
N ASN A 21 5.09 -10.75 -15.75
CA ASN A 21 5.11 -11.94 -16.61
C ASN A 21 6.52 -12.28 -17.16
N PRO A 22 7.21 -13.30 -16.61
CA PRO A 22 6.86 -14.03 -15.39
C PRO A 22 6.89 -13.11 -14.16
N PHE A 23 6.17 -13.47 -13.09
CA PHE A 23 6.13 -12.61 -11.91
C PHE A 23 7.48 -12.60 -11.16
N LYS A 24 8.01 -11.40 -10.90
CA LYS A 24 9.12 -11.15 -9.99
C LYS A 24 8.84 -9.88 -9.19
N MET A 25 9.19 -9.87 -7.92
CA MET A 25 9.08 -8.69 -7.07
C MET A 25 10.28 -8.56 -6.16
N HIS A 26 10.77 -7.34 -6.00
CA HIS A 26 11.73 -7.00 -4.96
C HIS A 26 11.26 -5.73 -4.29
N TYR A 27 11.31 -5.68 -2.95
CA TYR A 27 11.11 -4.42 -2.25
C TYR A 27 11.97 -4.30 -1.00
N LYS A 28 12.19 -3.05 -0.60
CA LYS A 28 12.80 -2.68 0.69
C LYS A 28 11.92 -1.69 1.42
N THR A 29 11.74 -1.93 2.71
CA THR A 29 10.96 -1.10 3.63
C THR A 29 11.86 -0.41 4.64
N LYS A 30 11.67 0.90 4.80
CA LYS A 30 12.28 1.71 5.85
C LYS A 30 11.21 2.29 6.75
N VAL A 31 11.54 2.47 8.03
CA VAL A 31 10.60 3.00 9.04
C VAL A 31 11.27 4.11 9.85
N MET A 32 10.49 5.15 10.17
CA MET A 32 10.79 6.17 11.19
C MET A 32 9.70 6.13 12.26
N LEU A 33 10.10 5.98 13.52
CA LEU A 33 9.19 5.93 14.68
C LEU A 33 9.36 7.22 15.50
N GLY A 34 8.41 8.14 15.38
CA GLY A 34 8.47 9.49 15.93
C GLY A 34 9.13 10.49 14.99
N GLU A 35 8.58 11.71 14.91
CA GLU A 35 9.12 12.77 14.06
C GLU A 35 10.57 13.10 14.42
N GLY A 36 11.47 13.04 13.43
CA GLY A 36 12.88 13.36 13.60
C GLY A 36 13.74 12.24 14.19
N SER A 37 13.19 11.04 14.38
CA SER A 37 13.97 9.86 14.76
C SER A 37 14.80 9.31 13.58
N GLU A 38 15.65 8.33 13.87
CA GLU A 38 16.46 7.66 12.85
C GLU A 38 15.57 6.82 11.93
N VAL A 39 15.83 6.91 10.62
CA VAL A 39 15.21 6.02 9.62
C VAL A 39 16.01 4.73 9.57
N VAL A 40 15.35 3.61 9.87
CA VAL A 40 15.98 2.28 9.88
C VAL A 40 15.46 1.41 8.73
N ASP A 41 16.33 0.57 8.19
CA ASP A 41 15.91 -0.52 7.29
C ASP A 41 15.15 -1.57 8.14
N ALA A 42 13.92 -1.87 7.75
CA ALA A 42 13.03 -2.74 8.51
C ALA A 42 12.90 -4.13 7.87
N GLU A 43 12.73 -4.17 6.55
CA GLU A 43 12.45 -5.40 5.81
C GLU A 43 12.96 -5.30 4.36
N GLU A 44 13.37 -6.43 3.82
CA GLU A 44 13.60 -6.62 2.39
C GLU A 44 12.94 -7.92 1.96
N GLN A 45 12.26 -7.93 0.82
CA GLN A 45 11.64 -9.15 0.32
C GLN A 45 11.90 -9.35 -1.16
N TYR A 46 12.19 -10.59 -1.52
CA TYR A 46 12.19 -11.08 -2.90
C TYR A 46 11.00 -12.01 -3.11
N ALA A 47 10.43 -11.99 -4.30
CA ALA A 47 9.48 -12.99 -4.74
C ALA A 47 9.70 -13.32 -6.22
N GLU A 48 9.54 -14.59 -6.58
CA GLU A 48 9.56 -15.02 -7.97
C GLU A 48 8.59 -16.17 -8.24
N GLU A 49 7.97 -16.13 -9.41
CA GLU A 49 7.11 -17.19 -9.90
C GLU A 49 7.92 -18.33 -10.50
N ARG A 50 7.74 -19.53 -9.97
CA ARG A 50 8.29 -20.78 -10.50
C ARG A 50 7.28 -21.90 -10.32
N ASP A 51 7.13 -22.75 -11.33
CA ASP A 51 6.26 -23.94 -11.27
C ASP A 51 4.79 -23.67 -10.87
N GLY A 52 4.25 -22.49 -11.21
CA GLY A 52 2.87 -22.08 -10.88
C GLY A 52 2.66 -21.59 -9.44
N MET A 53 3.75 -21.45 -8.68
CA MET A 53 3.77 -20.89 -7.33
C MET A 53 4.61 -19.61 -7.32
N VAL A 54 4.27 -18.68 -6.43
CA VAL A 54 5.16 -17.56 -6.09
C VAL A 54 5.92 -17.92 -4.83
N HIS A 55 7.25 -18.00 -4.94
CA HIS A 55 8.13 -18.22 -3.80
C HIS A 55 8.57 -16.88 -3.24
N THR A 56 8.41 -16.66 -1.94
CA THR A 56 8.80 -15.41 -1.27
C THR A 56 9.97 -15.66 -0.32
N TYR A 57 10.80 -14.64 -0.15
CA TYR A 57 11.95 -14.63 0.75
C TYR A 57 11.99 -13.28 1.46
N MET A 58 11.55 -13.25 2.70
CA MET A 58 11.49 -12.05 3.54
C MET A 58 12.71 -12.02 4.47
N ILE A 59 13.37 -10.87 4.54
CA ILE A 59 14.57 -10.63 5.32
C ILE A 59 14.23 -9.59 6.39
N THR A 60 14.26 -10.01 7.66
CA THR A 60 13.92 -9.15 8.80
C THR A 60 14.96 -9.37 9.89
N VAL A 61 15.64 -8.28 10.32
CA VAL A 61 16.69 -8.32 11.35
C VAL A 61 17.82 -9.34 11.03
N GLY A 62 18.05 -9.62 9.74
CA GLY A 62 19.08 -10.54 9.26
C GLY A 62 18.68 -12.00 9.20
N ASP A 63 17.46 -12.35 9.62
CA ASP A 63 16.89 -13.68 9.43
C ASP A 63 16.11 -13.74 8.10
N VAL A 64 16.14 -14.91 7.45
CA VAL A 64 15.41 -15.18 6.20
C VAL A 64 14.22 -16.08 6.49
N PHE A 65 13.05 -15.67 6.01
CA PHE A 65 11.81 -16.43 6.07
C PHE A 65 11.34 -16.71 4.65
N ALA A 66 11.12 -17.98 4.32
CA ALA A 66 10.67 -18.40 3.00
C ALA A 66 9.27 -19.02 3.05
N ASP A 67 8.43 -18.65 2.10
CA ASP A 67 7.08 -19.18 1.95
C ASP A 67 6.74 -19.36 0.46
N SER A 68 5.58 -19.97 0.16
CA SER A 68 5.12 -20.16 -1.21
C SER A 68 3.60 -20.10 -1.31
N TYR A 69 3.11 -19.31 -2.25
CA TYR A 69 1.70 -19.06 -2.46
C TYR A 69 1.26 -19.47 -3.87
N GLY A 70 -0.03 -19.72 -4.06
CA GLY A 70 -0.58 -19.89 -5.40
C GLY A 70 -0.39 -18.60 -6.20
N ALA A 71 0.13 -18.70 -7.43
CA ALA A 71 0.50 -17.51 -8.20
C ALA A 71 -0.68 -16.57 -8.48
N GLU A 72 -1.85 -17.11 -8.81
CA GLU A 72 -3.06 -16.31 -9.09
C GLU A 72 -3.51 -15.48 -7.88
N GLU A 73 -3.53 -16.09 -6.70
CA GLU A 73 -3.92 -15.45 -5.43
C GLU A 73 -2.91 -14.34 -5.06
N PHE A 74 -1.62 -14.68 -5.01
CA PHE A 74 -0.59 -13.73 -4.58
C PHE A 74 -0.44 -12.53 -5.52
N ILE A 75 -0.48 -12.77 -6.84
CA ILE A 75 -0.35 -11.71 -7.84
C ILE A 75 -1.59 -10.81 -7.84
N GLY A 76 -2.77 -11.39 -7.60
CA GLY A 76 -4.04 -10.66 -7.49
C GLY A 76 -4.10 -9.68 -6.32
N GLU A 77 -3.34 -9.94 -5.24
CA GLU A 77 -3.27 -9.06 -4.05
C GLU A 77 -2.24 -7.93 -4.17
N GLN A 78 -1.44 -7.88 -5.24
CA GLN A 78 -0.47 -6.79 -5.39
C GLN A 78 -1.18 -5.49 -5.78
N ALA A 79 -0.68 -4.35 -5.27
CA ALA A 79 -1.23 -2.97 -5.39
C ALA A 79 -1.49 -2.42 -6.82
N LEU A 80 -1.39 -3.27 -7.84
CA LEU A 80 -1.89 -3.01 -9.19
C LEU A 80 -3.38 -3.33 -9.34
N ALA A 81 -3.96 -4.17 -8.47
CA ALA A 81 -5.35 -4.57 -8.53
C ALA A 81 -6.32 -3.38 -8.41
N ASP A 82 -5.95 -2.39 -7.59
CA ASP A 82 -6.87 -1.29 -7.22
C ASP A 82 -6.82 -0.11 -8.18
N LEU A 83 -5.88 -0.12 -9.14
CA LEU A 83 -5.80 0.92 -10.16
C LEU A 83 -7.07 0.95 -11.05
N ASP A 84 -7.70 -0.20 -11.30
CA ASP A 84 -8.97 -0.26 -12.04
C ASP A 84 -10.12 0.35 -11.23
N LEU A 85 -10.18 0.07 -9.92
CA LEU A 85 -11.13 0.71 -9.01
C LEU A 85 -11.00 2.23 -9.07
N TYR A 86 -9.78 2.75 -8.94
CA TYR A 86 -9.52 4.19 -8.90
C TYR A 86 -9.90 4.91 -10.20
N LEU A 87 -9.75 4.24 -11.35
CA LEU A 87 -10.05 4.85 -12.65
C LEU A 87 -11.53 4.73 -13.04
N THR A 88 -12.23 3.67 -12.61
CA THR A 88 -13.57 3.37 -13.11
C THR A 88 -14.69 3.71 -12.13
N LYS A 89 -14.43 3.73 -10.82
CA LYS A 89 -15.45 3.92 -9.78
C LYS A 89 -15.38 5.26 -9.06
N LEU A 90 -14.45 6.13 -9.44
CA LEU A 90 -14.26 7.43 -8.80
C LEU A 90 -15.49 8.33 -8.90
N GLN A 91 -16.07 8.68 -7.75
CA GLN A 91 -17.20 9.59 -7.65
C GLN A 91 -16.74 11.04 -7.50
N SER A 92 -17.58 11.98 -7.92
CA SER A 92 -17.33 13.43 -7.77
C SER A 92 -15.97 13.89 -8.28
N ALA A 93 -15.48 13.24 -9.35
CA ALA A 93 -14.16 13.52 -9.92
C ALA A 93 -14.04 14.99 -10.36
N GLN A 94 -12.96 15.65 -9.94
CA GLN A 94 -12.64 17.04 -10.27
C GLN A 94 -11.18 17.15 -10.69
N THR A 95 -10.94 17.74 -11.86
CA THR A 95 -9.60 18.16 -12.25
C THR A 95 -9.21 19.41 -11.47
N VAL A 96 -8.15 19.33 -10.67
CA VAL A 96 -7.69 20.42 -9.81
C VAL A 96 -6.43 21.13 -10.34
N GLY A 97 -5.78 20.55 -11.36
CA GLY A 97 -4.66 21.19 -12.03
C GLY A 97 -3.76 20.22 -12.78
N THR A 98 -2.52 20.64 -12.99
CA THR A 98 -1.44 19.86 -13.58
C THR A 98 -0.22 20.00 -12.70
N GLU A 99 0.46 18.89 -12.43
CA GLU A 99 1.70 18.83 -11.65
C GLU A 99 2.72 17.97 -12.40
N GLU A 100 4.02 18.22 -12.17
CA GLU A 100 5.10 17.42 -12.73
C GLU A 100 5.65 16.49 -11.65
N ILE A 101 5.73 15.19 -11.94
CA ILE A 101 6.34 14.16 -11.09
C ILE A 101 7.43 13.47 -11.91
N ASN A 102 8.66 13.43 -11.39
CA ASN A 102 9.80 12.79 -12.05
C ASN A 102 10.03 13.27 -13.50
N GLY A 103 9.77 14.56 -13.79
CA GLY A 103 9.90 15.12 -15.14
C GLY A 103 8.75 14.80 -16.09
N VAL A 104 7.68 14.17 -15.61
CA VAL A 104 6.48 13.82 -16.38
C VAL A 104 5.30 14.65 -15.90
N SER A 105 4.65 15.35 -16.82
CA SER A 105 3.45 16.14 -16.54
C SER A 105 2.23 15.24 -16.36
N ALA A 106 1.47 15.46 -15.30
CA ALA A 106 0.23 14.74 -15.01
C ALA A 106 -0.93 15.68 -14.67
N THR A 107 -2.11 15.33 -15.15
CA THR A 107 -3.37 15.94 -14.73
C THR A 107 -3.71 15.44 -13.33
N VAL A 108 -4.00 16.38 -12.44
CA VAL A 108 -4.35 16.07 -11.06
C VAL A 108 -5.86 16.01 -10.92
N VAL A 109 -6.37 14.86 -10.48
CA VAL A 109 -7.80 14.59 -10.29
C VAL A 109 -8.03 14.23 -8.83
N THR A 110 -9.01 14.86 -8.19
CA THR A 110 -9.51 14.46 -6.87
C THR A 110 -10.87 13.80 -7.01
N GLY A 111 -11.20 12.86 -6.14
CA GLY A 111 -12.54 12.30 -6.04
C GLY A 111 -12.73 11.48 -4.78
N ILE A 112 -13.85 10.78 -4.72
CA ILE A 112 -14.26 9.93 -3.60
C ILE A 112 -14.42 8.50 -4.09
N LEU A 113 -13.85 7.54 -3.38
CA LEU A 113 -14.16 6.12 -3.50
C LEU A 113 -15.29 5.80 -2.53
N ASP A 114 -16.40 5.31 -3.09
CA ASP A 114 -17.55 4.87 -2.31
C ASP A 114 -17.19 3.57 -1.56
N GLY A 115 -17.55 3.48 -0.28
CA GLY A 115 -17.28 2.33 0.56
C GLY A 115 -17.75 1.00 -0.03
N LYS A 116 -18.88 1.00 -0.76
CA LYS A 116 -19.39 -0.20 -1.42
C LYS A 116 -18.52 -0.63 -2.61
N ASP A 117 -18.08 0.32 -3.43
CA ASP A 117 -17.22 0.02 -4.57
C ASP A 117 -15.84 -0.49 -4.10
N MET A 118 -15.30 0.06 -3.00
CA MET A 118 -14.11 -0.48 -2.32
C MET A 118 -14.36 -1.90 -1.83
N ALA A 119 -15.43 -2.14 -1.06
CA ALA A 119 -15.78 -3.46 -0.54
C ALA A 119 -15.92 -4.54 -1.63
N ASP A 120 -16.42 -4.17 -2.81
CA ASP A 120 -16.61 -5.06 -3.95
C ASP A 120 -15.31 -5.32 -4.76
N SER A 121 -14.23 -4.58 -4.50
CA SER A 121 -13.01 -4.60 -5.34
C SER A 121 -11.96 -5.63 -4.92
N GLY A 122 -11.84 -5.97 -3.63
CA GLY A 122 -10.78 -6.87 -3.16
C GLY A 122 -10.82 -7.16 -1.67
N GLU A 123 -10.08 -8.19 -1.25
CA GLU A 123 -9.98 -8.62 0.16
C GLU A 123 -9.36 -7.56 1.07
N GLU A 124 -8.59 -6.62 0.53
CA GLU A 124 -8.07 -5.47 1.30
C GLU A 124 -9.17 -4.64 1.98
N TRP A 125 -10.39 -4.65 1.45
CA TRP A 125 -11.55 -3.94 2.00
C TRP A 125 -12.55 -4.85 2.73
N ALA A 126 -12.13 -6.05 3.14
CA ALA A 126 -13.01 -7.04 3.77
C ALA A 126 -13.78 -6.48 4.98
N ASP A 127 -13.17 -5.62 5.80
CA ASP A 127 -13.86 -5.04 6.96
C ASP A 127 -15.02 -4.10 6.58
N ILE A 128 -14.91 -3.39 5.44
CA ILE A 128 -16.04 -2.61 4.90
C ILE A 128 -17.13 -3.56 4.39
N ARG A 129 -16.72 -4.61 3.67
CA ARG A 129 -17.64 -5.62 3.11
C ARG A 129 -18.42 -6.37 4.19
N GLU A 130 -17.77 -6.67 5.31
CA GLU A 130 -18.35 -7.32 6.49
C GLU A 130 -19.19 -6.35 7.34
N GLY A 131 -19.22 -5.06 7.00
CA GLY A 131 -19.98 -4.03 7.70
C GLY A 131 -19.41 -3.66 9.07
N LYS A 132 -18.13 -3.98 9.33
CA LYS A 132 -17.42 -3.54 10.54
C LYS A 132 -17.08 -2.05 10.47
N VAL A 133 -16.92 -1.53 9.26
CA VAL A 133 -16.61 -0.13 8.98
C VAL A 133 -17.51 0.39 7.86
N ASP A 134 -17.98 1.63 7.97
CA ASP A 134 -18.79 2.31 6.96
C ASP A 134 -18.14 3.67 6.67
N VAL A 135 -17.31 3.72 5.63
CA VAL A 135 -16.52 4.89 5.25
C VAL A 135 -16.35 5.00 3.74
N ASP A 136 -16.32 6.24 3.27
CA ASP A 136 -15.81 6.60 1.96
C ASP A 136 -14.36 7.10 2.09
N ALA A 137 -13.55 6.94 1.04
CA ALA A 137 -12.17 7.41 1.02
C ALA A 137 -11.98 8.55 0.01
N SER A 138 -11.29 9.61 0.43
CA SER A 138 -10.86 10.67 -0.50
C SER A 138 -9.57 10.24 -1.17
N ILE A 139 -9.54 10.36 -2.51
CA ILE A 139 -8.37 10.00 -3.31
C ILE A 139 -7.97 11.14 -4.24
N LYS A 140 -6.66 11.31 -4.41
CA LYS A 140 -6.04 12.21 -5.39
C LYS A 140 -5.16 11.40 -6.33
N LEU A 141 -5.36 11.57 -7.63
CA LEU A 141 -4.69 10.86 -8.71
C LEU A 141 -3.89 11.83 -9.56
N TRP A 142 -2.71 11.40 -10.00
CA TRP A 142 -1.90 12.07 -11.00
C TRP A 142 -1.87 11.21 -12.26
N ILE A 143 -2.62 11.62 -13.27
CA ILE A 143 -2.85 10.85 -14.49
C ILE A 143 -2.10 11.52 -15.65
N THR A 144 -1.23 10.76 -16.29
CA THR A 144 -0.50 11.18 -17.50
C THR A 144 -1.42 11.34 -18.70
N GLU A 145 -0.93 12.03 -19.74
CA GLU A 145 -1.69 12.22 -20.99
C GLU A 145 -2.04 10.88 -21.66
N ASP A 146 -1.18 9.87 -21.54
CA ASP A 146 -1.38 8.50 -22.05
C ASP A 146 -2.18 7.60 -21.11
N GLY A 147 -2.64 8.12 -19.95
CA GLY A 147 -3.63 7.47 -19.09
C GLY A 147 -3.06 6.64 -17.94
N TYR A 148 -1.75 6.62 -17.73
CA TYR A 148 -1.14 5.97 -16.56
C TYR A 148 -1.30 6.83 -15.30
N ILE A 149 -1.61 6.16 -14.19
CA ILE A 149 -1.50 6.76 -12.86
C ILE A 149 -0.01 6.82 -12.48
N LEU A 150 0.54 8.02 -12.34
CA LEU A 150 1.90 8.24 -11.81
C LEU A 150 1.93 8.29 -10.30
N ARG A 151 0.83 8.70 -9.66
CA ARG A 151 0.71 8.73 -8.22
C ARG A 151 -0.75 8.63 -7.82
N HIS A 152 -0.99 7.97 -6.71
CA HIS A 152 -2.23 8.13 -5.96
C HIS A 152 -1.91 8.55 -4.52
N GLU A 153 -2.85 9.24 -3.89
CA GLU A 153 -2.83 9.59 -2.47
C GLU A 153 -4.23 9.35 -1.91
N ILE A 154 -4.33 8.54 -0.85
CA ILE A 154 -5.59 8.17 -0.19
C ILE A 154 -5.53 8.65 1.26
N ASP A 155 -6.53 9.43 1.67
CA ASP A 155 -6.77 9.70 3.09
C ASP A 155 -7.59 8.54 3.68
N ALA A 156 -6.89 7.62 4.35
CA ALA A 156 -7.50 6.46 4.99
C ALA A 156 -7.67 6.66 6.51
N THR A 157 -7.62 7.91 7.00
CA THR A 157 -7.74 8.21 8.44
C THR A 157 -9.06 7.68 9.02
N ALA A 158 -10.17 7.90 8.33
CA ALA A 158 -11.49 7.43 8.78
C ALA A 158 -11.57 5.90 8.77
N LEU A 159 -11.02 5.26 7.73
CA LEU A 159 -10.97 3.81 7.61
C LEU A 159 -10.17 3.18 8.75
N MET A 160 -8.94 3.64 8.98
CA MET A 160 -8.05 3.09 10.00
C MET A 160 -8.63 3.24 11.41
N ASN A 161 -9.27 4.39 11.69
CA ASN A 161 -10.00 4.58 12.94
C ASN A 161 -11.25 3.68 13.04
N GLY A 162 -11.95 3.48 11.92
CA GLY A 162 -13.09 2.56 11.82
C GLY A 162 -12.70 1.12 12.14
N MET A 163 -11.67 0.60 11.47
CA MET A 163 -11.13 -0.75 11.68
C MET A 163 -10.69 -0.95 13.14
N ARG A 164 -10.06 0.06 13.75
CA ARG A 164 -9.71 0.04 15.17
C ARG A 164 -10.95 -0.06 16.07
N SER A 165 -11.98 0.73 15.78
CA SER A 165 -13.22 0.78 16.58
C SER A 165 -14.13 -0.45 16.39
N GLY A 166 -14.01 -1.13 15.25
CA GLY A 166 -14.73 -2.36 14.93
C GLY A 166 -14.12 -3.62 15.56
N ALA A 167 -12.99 -3.50 16.27
CA ALA A 167 -12.45 -4.57 17.09
C ALA A 167 -13.46 -4.93 18.20
N ASP A 168 -13.74 -6.24 18.31
CA ASP A 168 -14.67 -6.92 19.22
C ASP A 168 -15.25 -6.05 20.37
N PRO A 169 -16.58 -5.82 20.45
CA PRO A 169 -17.20 -5.08 21.55
C PRO A 169 -17.01 -5.74 22.94
N GLU A 170 -16.55 -7.01 23.00
CA GLU A 170 -16.17 -7.70 24.22
C GLU A 170 -14.66 -7.64 24.53
N ALA A 171 -13.84 -7.07 23.64
CA ALA A 171 -12.44 -6.81 23.93
C ALA A 171 -12.29 -5.71 24.99
N GLU A 172 -11.38 -5.91 25.92
CA GLU A 172 -10.93 -4.85 26.83
C GLU A 172 -10.49 -3.63 26.00
N PRO A 173 -10.88 -2.40 26.36
CA PRO A 173 -10.56 -1.21 25.57
C PRO A 173 -9.04 -1.09 25.38
N VAL A 174 -8.60 -1.30 24.15
CA VAL A 174 -7.21 -1.17 23.73
C VAL A 174 -6.93 0.33 23.58
N ASP A 175 -6.12 0.88 24.50
CA ASP A 175 -5.54 2.24 24.58
C ASP A 175 -6.30 3.42 23.93
N ASP A 176 -6.46 4.52 24.68
CA ASP A 176 -7.16 5.75 24.26
C ASP A 176 -6.34 6.59 23.24
N TRP A 177 -6.06 6.01 22.06
CA TRP A 177 -5.41 6.70 20.94
C TRP A 177 -6.24 6.57 19.67
N SER A 178 -6.06 7.50 18.74
CA SER A 178 -6.67 7.46 17.41
C SER A 178 -5.67 7.95 16.38
N TYR A 179 -5.85 7.55 15.13
CA TYR A 179 -5.10 8.15 14.03
C TYR A 179 -5.58 9.59 13.87
N GLY A 180 -4.69 10.55 14.14
CA GLY A 180 -4.93 11.96 13.82
C GLY A 180 -4.88 12.23 12.31
N ALA A 181 -4.04 11.48 11.60
CA ALA A 181 -3.96 11.41 10.15
C ALA A 181 -3.34 10.07 9.73
N TYR A 182 -3.87 9.46 8.68
CA TYR A 182 -3.28 8.33 7.97
C TYR A 182 -3.44 8.57 6.48
N VAL A 183 -2.32 8.79 5.79
CA VAL A 183 -2.30 9.06 4.36
C VAL A 183 -1.37 8.05 3.70
N GLU A 184 -1.89 7.32 2.73
CA GLU A 184 -1.11 6.47 1.86
C GLU A 184 -0.80 7.22 0.56
N GLN A 185 0.44 7.12 0.10
CA GLN A 185 0.87 7.70 -1.17
C GLN A 185 1.79 6.74 -1.91
N MET A 186 1.35 6.27 -3.08
CA MET A 186 2.18 5.45 -3.97
C MET A 186 2.52 6.22 -5.24
N THR A 187 3.80 6.24 -5.62
CA THR A 187 4.27 6.84 -6.87
C THR A 187 4.82 5.75 -7.78
N TYR A 188 4.35 5.72 -9.02
CA TYR A 188 4.72 4.78 -10.06
C TYR A 188 5.65 5.44 -11.07
N GLY A 189 6.56 4.65 -11.63
CA GLY A 189 7.54 5.09 -12.61
C GLY A 189 8.21 3.91 -13.28
N ASP A 190 9.18 4.20 -14.16
CA ASP A 190 10.01 3.21 -14.83
C ASP A 190 9.23 2.07 -15.52
N PHE A 191 8.03 2.39 -16.03
CA PHE A 191 7.16 1.44 -16.70
C PHE A 191 7.89 0.75 -17.85
N ASN A 192 8.01 -0.58 -17.76
CA ASN A 192 8.71 -1.41 -18.74
C ASN A 192 10.22 -1.11 -18.88
N THR A 193 10.83 -0.39 -17.92
CA THR A 193 12.26 -0.03 -17.95
C THR A 193 13.03 -0.46 -16.70
N VAL A 194 12.37 -1.08 -15.73
CA VAL A 194 13.03 -1.66 -14.54
C VAL A 194 14.05 -2.73 -14.99
N PRO A 195 15.32 -2.65 -14.54
CA PRO A 195 16.32 -3.68 -14.80
C PRO A 195 15.93 -5.01 -14.13
N ASP A 196 16.16 -6.12 -14.82
CA ASP A 196 15.95 -7.46 -14.23
C ASP A 196 16.92 -7.70 -13.06
N PHE A 197 16.51 -8.54 -12.11
CA PHE A 197 17.27 -8.91 -10.93
C PHE A 197 17.15 -10.41 -10.63
N GLU A 198 18.11 -10.91 -9.86
CA GLU A 198 18.16 -12.28 -9.36
C GLU A 198 18.16 -12.27 -7.84
N ILE A 199 17.57 -13.30 -7.23
CA ILE A 199 17.59 -13.45 -5.78
C ILE A 199 19.03 -13.79 -5.33
N PRO A 200 19.62 -13.06 -4.37
CA PRO A 200 20.98 -13.34 -3.91
C PRO A 200 21.14 -14.77 -3.40
N ALA A 201 22.27 -15.41 -3.72
CA ALA A 201 22.52 -16.80 -3.35
C ALA A 201 22.50 -17.01 -1.82
N GLU A 202 23.00 -16.03 -1.06
CA GLU A 202 22.99 -16.04 0.39
C GLU A 202 21.57 -16.03 1.00
N VAL A 203 20.58 -15.46 0.29
CA VAL A 203 19.18 -15.48 0.70
C VAL A 203 18.60 -16.87 0.46
N LEU A 204 18.88 -17.44 -0.72
CA LEU A 204 18.43 -18.78 -1.09
C LEU A 204 19.04 -19.87 -0.20
N ASP A 205 20.32 -19.73 0.17
CA ASP A 205 21.03 -20.70 1.03
C ASP A 205 20.56 -20.65 2.49
N ALA A 206 19.93 -19.55 2.93
CA ALA A 206 19.43 -19.36 4.29
C ALA A 206 17.94 -19.72 4.47
N ALA A 207 17.21 -19.90 3.37
CA ALA A 207 15.79 -20.26 3.29
C ALA A 207 15.53 -21.77 3.49
#